data_AF-A0A3P7J3N6-F1
#
_entry.id   AF-A0A3P7J3N6-F1
#
_cell.length_a   1.000
_cell.length_b   1.000
_cell.length_c   1.000
_cell.angle_alpha   90.00
_cell.angle_beta   90.00
_cell.angle_gamma   90.00
#
_symmetry.space_group_name_H-M   'P 1'
#
loop_
_entity.id
_entity.type
_entity.pdbx_description
1 polymer ?
#
loop_
_entity_poly.entity_id
_entity_poly.type
_entity_poly.pdbx_seq_one_letter_code
_entity_poly.pdbx_strand_id
1 'polypeptide(L)'
;MCLENVGTIKVQVRCDRNAADPNCTVTVHYRTVADTAQEHSDFVPVEGTLTFKPGEDLWVKQSGVLQRQEIEISIVDNDIYEDDEQFMVRLSQVRAHSPSQFAPVPVRLGAASTATVLIVDDDHAGAFGFTSEKFKVVESAGEFVAEVVRTRGARGEVSIPYKTVDGLAKAGDDYEHCEGTLQFLNEQTKAEIRIPIVNDDEYEKNEDFFIELGEPVWHRDIAATDEGIEGRPVLSLGRCKVVITEDKEFKNFVDRMLTNANTSIMVGTSSWKQQFNEALTLEEDENGMITKREKFMHYISLPWKLLFALIPPTDYYNGWLCFVVAIVMIGLLTAVIGDLASHFGCTVGMKDTVTAISLVAMGTSV
;
A
#
# COMPACT_ATOMS: atom_id res chain seq x y z
N MET A 1 16.75 -10.63 29.46
CA MET A 1 16.89 -9.51 28.52
C MET A 1 16.16 -8.33 29.11
N CYS A 2 16.85 -7.22 29.23
CA CYS A 2 16.33 -5.92 29.64
C CYS A 2 17.04 -4.85 28.82
N LEU A 3 16.42 -3.68 28.68
CA LEU A 3 17.09 -2.49 28.16
C LEU A 3 17.96 -1.89 29.28
N GLU A 4 19.01 -1.18 28.91
CA GLU A 4 19.89 -0.49 29.84
C GLU A 4 19.12 0.57 30.67
N ASN A 5 18.29 1.37 29.99
CA ASN A 5 17.43 2.39 30.61
C ASN A 5 16.27 1.87 31.51
N VAL A 6 16.19 0.56 31.79
CA VAL A 6 15.11 -0.03 32.62
C VAL A 6 15.22 0.38 34.09
N GLY A 7 16.42 0.78 34.53
CA GLY A 7 16.76 1.17 35.91
C GLY A 7 16.80 0.02 36.92
N THR A 8 15.80 -0.86 36.98
CA THR A 8 15.83 -2.02 37.89
C THR A 8 15.10 -3.23 37.31
N ILE A 9 15.74 -4.39 37.38
CA ILE A 9 15.17 -5.68 36.98
C ILE A 9 14.83 -6.54 38.19
N LYS A 10 13.89 -7.48 37.99
CA LYS A 10 13.48 -8.44 39.03
C LYS A 10 13.69 -9.87 38.57
N VAL A 11 14.57 -10.60 39.25
CA VAL A 11 14.84 -12.01 38.98
C VAL A 11 14.06 -12.86 39.98
N GLN A 12 13.15 -13.69 39.46
CA GLN A 12 12.31 -14.55 40.29
C GLN A 12 13.02 -15.85 40.65
N VAL A 13 13.01 -16.20 41.93
CA VAL A 13 13.53 -17.47 42.42
C VAL A 13 12.38 -18.34 42.91
N ARG A 14 12.30 -19.55 42.39
CA ARG A 14 11.27 -20.53 42.76
C ARG A 14 11.86 -21.60 43.68
N CYS A 15 11.19 -21.81 44.81
CA CYS A 15 11.38 -22.99 45.64
C CYS A 15 10.35 -24.06 45.24
N ASP A 16 10.81 -25.27 44.91
CA ASP A 16 9.92 -26.42 44.71
C ASP A 16 10.08 -27.40 45.88
N ARG A 17 9.05 -27.48 46.71
CA ARG A 17 9.09 -28.28 47.94
C ARG A 17 8.68 -29.75 47.74
N ASN A 18 8.17 -30.16 46.57
CA ASN A 18 7.75 -31.54 46.28
C ASN A 18 7.11 -32.24 47.52
N ALA A 19 7.60 -33.43 47.90
CA ALA A 19 7.13 -34.22 49.06
C ALA A 19 7.89 -33.91 50.37
N ALA A 20 8.63 -32.80 50.43
CA ALA A 20 9.31 -32.37 51.66
C ALA A 20 8.30 -31.79 52.66
N ASP A 21 8.70 -31.74 53.94
CA ASP A 21 7.87 -31.21 55.03
C ASP A 21 7.37 -29.78 54.70
N PRO A 22 6.04 -29.56 54.61
CA PRO A 22 5.48 -28.25 54.28
C PRO A 22 5.84 -27.17 55.30
N ASN A 23 6.28 -27.56 56.50
CA ASN A 23 6.72 -26.67 57.57
C ASN A 23 8.23 -26.34 57.53
N CYS A 24 8.93 -26.69 56.45
CA CYS A 24 10.34 -26.35 56.30
C CYS A 24 10.56 -24.92 55.79
N THR A 25 11.49 -24.19 56.42
CA THR A 25 12.03 -22.92 55.91
C THR A 25 13.26 -23.20 55.06
N VAL A 26 13.28 -22.70 53.83
CA VAL A 26 14.40 -22.86 52.90
C VAL A 26 15.11 -21.53 52.72
N THR A 27 16.42 -21.50 52.90
CA THR A 27 17.27 -20.33 52.65
C THR A 27 18.23 -20.61 51.52
N VAL A 28 18.40 -19.66 50.60
CA VAL A 28 19.36 -19.74 49.50
C VAL A 28 20.15 -18.44 49.39
N HIS A 29 21.47 -18.55 49.29
CA HIS A 29 22.33 -17.40 49.05
C HIS A 29 22.36 -17.09 47.56
N TYR A 30 22.28 -15.83 47.18
CA TYR A 30 22.43 -15.38 45.80
C TYR A 30 23.51 -14.31 45.70
N ARG A 31 24.16 -14.26 44.55
CA ARG A 31 25.08 -13.19 44.17
C ARG A 31 25.05 -12.97 42.67
N THR A 32 25.22 -11.73 42.25
CA THR A 32 25.58 -11.40 40.87
C THR A 32 27.03 -11.78 40.60
N VAL A 33 27.32 -12.06 39.34
CA VAL A 33 28.65 -12.39 38.83
C VAL A 33 28.78 -11.74 37.47
N ALA A 34 29.75 -10.84 37.32
CA ALA A 34 30.13 -10.26 36.04
C ALA A 34 30.50 -11.34 35.01
N ASP A 35 30.19 -11.06 33.75
CA ASP A 35 30.64 -11.86 32.61
C ASP A 35 31.20 -10.91 31.55
N THR A 36 30.41 -10.51 30.56
CA THR A 36 30.80 -9.39 29.67
C THR A 36 30.45 -8.04 30.31
N ALA A 37 29.27 -7.94 30.93
CA ALA A 37 28.88 -6.78 31.73
C ALA A 37 29.70 -6.71 33.03
N GLN A 38 30.25 -5.53 33.29
CA GLN A 38 31.06 -5.13 34.43
C GLN A 38 30.23 -4.60 35.61
N GLU A 39 30.76 -4.83 36.81
CA GLU A 39 30.16 -4.31 38.05
C GLU A 39 30.37 -2.80 38.16
N HIS A 40 29.31 -2.08 38.54
CA HIS A 40 29.24 -0.62 38.69
C HIS A 40 29.36 0.20 37.40
N SER A 41 29.71 -0.43 36.28
CA SER A 41 29.58 0.16 34.93
C SER A 41 28.16 -0.06 34.43
N ASP A 42 27.70 -1.32 34.38
CA ASP A 42 26.46 -1.67 33.65
C ASP A 42 25.38 -2.21 34.62
N PHE A 43 25.80 -2.76 35.76
CA PHE A 43 24.88 -3.14 36.84
C PHE A 43 25.49 -2.95 38.23
N VAL A 44 24.63 -2.71 39.22
CA VAL A 44 25.06 -2.66 40.63
C VAL A 44 25.09 -4.08 41.19
N PRO A 45 26.25 -4.60 41.67
CA PRO A 45 26.34 -5.95 42.19
C PRO A 45 25.49 -6.12 43.46
N VAL A 46 24.74 -7.22 43.52
CA VAL A 46 23.87 -7.54 44.65
C VAL A 46 24.19 -8.95 45.17
N GLU A 47 24.34 -9.06 46.48
CA GLU A 47 24.42 -10.32 47.20
C GLU A 47 23.48 -10.35 48.40
N GLY A 48 22.97 -11.54 48.73
CA GLY A 48 22.04 -11.68 49.83
C GLY A 48 21.55 -13.10 50.04
N THR A 49 20.61 -13.25 50.98
CA THR A 49 19.98 -14.54 51.27
C THR A 49 18.47 -14.43 51.13
N LEU A 50 17.88 -15.23 50.25
CA LEU A 50 16.42 -15.36 50.15
C LEU A 50 15.94 -16.42 51.13
N THR A 51 14.87 -16.11 51.85
CA THR A 51 14.25 -17.01 52.82
C THR A 51 12.83 -17.31 52.38
N PHE A 52 12.52 -18.58 52.14
CA PHE A 52 11.20 -19.10 51.84
C PHE A 52 10.62 -19.73 53.10
N LYS A 53 9.55 -19.15 53.65
CA LYS A 53 8.89 -19.67 54.86
C LYS A 53 7.82 -20.71 54.52
N PRO A 54 7.41 -21.55 55.49
CA PRO A 54 6.31 -22.50 55.37
C PRO A 54 5.06 -21.91 54.69
N GLY A 55 4.61 -22.56 53.62
CA GLY A 55 3.39 -22.15 52.91
C GLY A 55 3.56 -21.02 51.89
N GLU A 56 4.73 -20.40 51.74
CA GLU A 56 5.00 -19.36 50.72
C GLU A 56 5.27 -19.94 49.31
N ASP A 57 5.14 -21.26 49.14
CA ASP A 57 5.50 -22.00 47.91
C ASP A 57 4.33 -22.24 46.97
N LEU A 58 3.13 -22.13 47.52
CA LEU A 58 1.86 -22.28 46.82
C LEU A 58 1.30 -20.88 46.72
N TRP A 59 1.09 -20.34 45.51
CA TRP A 59 0.20 -19.21 45.21
C TRP A 59 -0.67 -18.75 46.39
N VAL A 60 -0.13 -17.97 47.34
CA VAL A 60 -0.91 -17.57 48.52
C VAL A 60 -1.65 -16.31 48.13
N LYS A 61 -2.95 -16.43 47.86
CA LYS A 61 -3.87 -15.29 47.92
C LYS A 61 -4.07 -14.91 49.38
N GLN A 62 -3.12 -14.19 49.98
CA GLN A 62 -3.39 -13.39 51.18
C GLN A 62 -3.40 -11.92 50.76
N SER A 63 -4.50 -11.22 51.06
CA SER A 63 -4.70 -9.80 50.72
C SER A 63 -4.69 -9.43 49.24
N GLY A 64 -4.81 -10.41 48.32
CA GLY A 64 -4.89 -10.16 46.88
C GLY A 64 -3.54 -9.88 46.18
N VAL A 65 -2.40 -10.05 46.88
CA VAL A 65 -1.06 -9.76 46.33
C VAL A 65 -0.20 -11.04 46.30
N LEU A 66 0.34 -11.37 45.13
CA LEU A 66 1.30 -12.46 44.92
C LEU A 66 2.67 -12.04 45.50
N GLN A 67 3.13 -12.64 46.60
CA GLN A 67 4.52 -12.45 47.04
C GLN A 67 5.43 -13.44 46.32
N ARG A 68 6.16 -12.94 45.31
CA ARG A 68 7.25 -13.67 44.66
C ARG A 68 8.54 -13.26 45.35
N GLN A 69 9.38 -14.24 45.68
CA GLN A 69 10.72 -13.92 46.19
C GLN A 69 11.59 -13.50 45.01
N GLU A 70 11.67 -12.19 44.83
CA GLU A 70 12.34 -11.51 43.73
C GLU A 70 13.68 -10.94 44.21
N ILE A 71 14.68 -11.01 43.35
CA ILE A 71 15.96 -10.31 43.50
C ILE A 71 15.86 -9.05 42.65
N GLU A 72 15.93 -7.89 43.27
CA GLU A 72 15.96 -6.60 42.56
C GLU A 72 17.42 -6.23 42.29
N ILE A 73 17.73 -5.93 41.04
CA ILE A 73 19.09 -5.59 40.57
C ILE A 73 18.97 -4.29 39.79
N SER A 74 19.73 -3.27 40.19
CA SER A 74 19.76 -2.00 39.48
C SER A 74 20.69 -2.09 38.28
N ILE A 75 20.18 -1.68 37.12
CA ILE A 75 20.95 -1.51 35.87
C ILE A 75 21.40 -0.07 35.84
N VAL A 76 22.67 0.15 35.52
CA VAL A 76 23.25 1.48 35.36
C VAL A 76 22.99 1.89 33.92
N ASP A 77 22.49 3.11 33.76
CA ASP A 77 22.12 3.70 32.46
C ASP A 77 23.11 4.81 32.16
N ASN A 78 23.74 4.72 30.99
CA ASN A 78 24.67 5.73 30.53
C ASN A 78 24.25 6.33 29.17
N ASP A 79 25.17 7.00 28.49
CA ASP A 79 24.91 7.77 27.25
C ASP A 79 25.87 7.35 26.12
N ILE A 80 26.56 6.22 26.31
CA ILE A 80 27.66 5.74 25.48
C ILE A 80 27.25 4.37 24.95
N TYR A 81 27.21 4.24 23.62
CA TYR A 81 26.92 2.96 22.98
C TYR A 81 27.92 1.87 23.38
N GLU A 82 27.38 0.77 23.87
CA GLU A 82 28.03 -0.49 24.18
C GLU A 82 27.37 -1.64 23.38
N ASP A 83 28.08 -2.75 23.18
CA ASP A 83 27.48 -3.93 22.57
C ASP A 83 26.59 -4.68 23.59
N ASP A 84 25.70 -5.57 23.13
CA ASP A 84 24.86 -6.38 24.02
C ASP A 84 25.71 -7.15 25.06
N GLU A 85 25.54 -6.83 26.34
CA GLU A 85 26.31 -7.41 27.43
C GLU A 85 25.48 -8.32 28.35
N GLN A 86 26.14 -9.22 29.07
CA GLN A 86 25.46 -10.12 29.99
C GLN A 86 26.19 -10.27 31.32
N PHE A 87 25.42 -10.54 32.36
CA PHE A 87 25.90 -10.99 33.65
C PHE A 87 25.06 -12.16 34.17
N MET A 88 25.56 -12.82 35.22
CA MET A 88 24.91 -13.99 35.81
C MET A 88 24.44 -13.74 37.24
N VAL A 89 23.27 -14.28 37.58
CA VAL A 89 22.79 -14.41 38.96
C VAL A 89 22.93 -15.85 39.39
N ARG A 90 23.80 -16.12 40.37
CA ARG A 90 24.09 -17.47 40.85
C ARG A 90 23.47 -17.73 42.21
N LEU A 91 22.76 -18.85 42.33
CA LEU A 91 22.26 -19.40 43.58
C LEU A 91 23.29 -20.36 44.18
N SER A 92 23.50 -20.26 45.49
CA SER A 92 24.52 -21.00 46.23
C SER A 92 24.05 -21.30 47.65
N GLN A 93 24.77 -22.21 48.32
CA GLN A 93 24.62 -22.49 49.76
C GLN A 93 23.16 -22.69 50.21
N VAL A 94 22.39 -23.50 49.48
CA VAL A 94 21.01 -23.79 49.86
C VAL A 94 20.96 -24.60 51.16
N ARG A 95 20.13 -24.17 52.10
CA ARG A 95 19.91 -24.82 53.39
C ARG A 95 18.41 -24.89 53.68
N ALA A 96 18.01 -25.93 54.39
CA ALA A 96 16.62 -26.17 54.76
C ALA A 96 16.56 -26.53 56.24
N HIS A 97 15.65 -25.89 56.98
CA HIS A 97 15.45 -26.11 58.40
C HIS A 97 13.98 -26.42 58.68
N SER A 98 13.69 -27.54 59.33
CA SER A 98 12.34 -27.86 59.81
C SER A 98 12.31 -27.77 61.34
N PRO A 99 11.34 -27.05 61.94
CA PRO A 99 11.22 -26.95 63.39
C PRO A 99 10.83 -28.28 64.06
N SER A 100 10.31 -29.25 63.29
CA SER A 100 9.85 -30.56 63.78
C SER A 100 10.94 -31.65 63.71
N GLN A 101 12.05 -31.40 63.02
CA GLN A 101 13.10 -32.40 62.77
C GLN A 101 14.47 -31.85 63.16
N PHE A 102 15.17 -32.57 64.05
CA PHE A 102 16.56 -32.26 64.42
C PHE A 102 17.58 -32.72 63.36
N ALA A 103 17.15 -33.53 62.39
CA ALA A 103 17.98 -33.98 61.29
C ALA A 103 17.98 -32.96 60.13
N PRO A 104 19.10 -32.81 59.39
CA PRO A 104 19.17 -31.92 58.24
C PRO A 104 18.18 -32.36 57.16
N VAL A 105 17.34 -31.43 56.70
CA VAL A 105 16.40 -31.66 55.59
C VAL A 105 17.20 -31.69 54.28
N PRO A 106 17.12 -32.76 53.47
CA PRO A 106 17.84 -32.82 52.21
C PRO A 106 17.31 -31.76 51.25
N VAL A 107 18.20 -30.87 50.81
CA VAL A 107 17.88 -29.80 49.86
C VAL A 107 18.95 -29.76 48.77
N ARG A 108 18.55 -29.43 47.55
CA ARG A 108 19.44 -29.31 46.39
C ARG A 108 19.08 -28.08 45.57
N LEU A 109 20.08 -27.51 44.91
CA LEU A 109 19.84 -26.52 43.87
C LEU A 109 19.23 -27.21 42.64
N GLY A 110 18.28 -26.54 42.00
CA GLY A 110 17.68 -27.01 40.74
C GLY A 110 18.66 -26.90 39.57
N ALA A 111 18.27 -27.44 38.42
CA ALA A 111 19.06 -27.36 37.19
C ALA A 111 19.33 -25.90 36.77
N ALA A 112 18.37 -25.00 36.98
CA ALA A 112 18.49 -23.56 36.77
C ALA A 112 19.01 -22.86 38.05
N SER A 113 20.23 -23.20 38.48
CA SER A 113 20.90 -22.54 39.62
C SER A 113 21.58 -21.22 39.24
N THR A 114 21.67 -20.93 37.94
CA THR A 114 22.20 -19.69 37.40
C THR A 114 21.20 -19.11 36.41
N ALA A 115 20.93 -17.81 36.50
CA ALA A 115 20.16 -17.07 35.53
C ALA A 115 21.09 -16.10 34.80
N THR A 116 21.01 -16.04 33.48
CA THR A 116 21.75 -15.08 32.66
C THR A 116 20.84 -13.89 32.36
N VAL A 117 21.33 -12.69 32.63
CA VAL A 117 20.67 -11.43 32.30
C VAL A 117 21.46 -10.82 31.15
N LEU A 118 20.77 -10.55 30.04
CA LEU A 118 21.27 -9.79 28.89
C LEU A 118 20.79 -8.35 29.03
N ILE A 119 21.71 -7.40 29.00
CA ILE A 119 21.50 -5.95 28.91
C ILE A 119 21.62 -5.59 27.42
N VAL A 120 20.63 -4.86 26.91
CA VAL A 120 20.64 -4.36 25.54
C VAL A 120 20.72 -2.85 25.60
N ASP A 121 21.76 -2.33 24.97
CA ASP A 121 22.07 -0.91 24.84
C ASP A 121 20.99 -0.18 24.02
N ASP A 122 20.70 1.07 24.41
CA ASP A 122 19.79 1.96 23.69
C ASP A 122 20.42 3.27 23.22
N ASP A 123 21.74 3.37 23.26
CA ASP A 123 22.55 4.56 22.99
C ASP A 123 23.13 4.63 21.57
N HIS A 124 22.79 3.68 20.70
CA HIS A 124 23.13 3.79 19.29
C HIS A 124 22.49 5.05 18.67
N ALA A 125 23.28 5.84 17.93
CA ALA A 125 22.78 7.01 17.20
C ALA A 125 21.81 6.66 16.07
N GLY A 126 21.65 5.38 15.75
CA GLY A 126 20.65 4.85 14.84
C GLY A 126 21.09 4.69 13.39
N ALA A 127 20.31 3.90 12.66
CA ALA A 127 20.43 3.67 11.23
C ALA A 127 19.28 4.36 10.49
N PHE A 128 19.61 5.16 9.48
CA PHE A 128 18.68 6.04 8.78
C PHE A 128 18.42 5.56 7.37
N GLY A 129 17.18 5.64 6.89
CA GLY A 129 16.85 5.29 5.51
C GLY A 129 15.39 5.48 5.17
N PHE A 130 15.07 5.31 3.89
CA PHE A 130 13.68 5.33 3.42
C PHE A 130 12.92 4.07 3.85
N THR A 131 11.59 4.18 3.92
CA THR A 131 10.70 3.03 4.19
C THR A 131 10.62 2.04 3.04
N SER A 132 10.90 2.48 1.81
CA SER A 132 10.87 1.66 0.59
C SER A 132 11.90 2.17 -0.44
N GLU A 133 12.42 1.27 -1.26
CA GLU A 133 13.29 1.61 -2.39
C GLU A 133 12.53 2.29 -3.53
N LYS A 134 11.21 2.07 -3.59
CA LYS A 134 10.35 2.53 -4.67
C LYS A 134 9.05 3.08 -4.13
N PHE A 135 8.71 4.27 -4.58
CA PHE A 135 7.45 4.95 -4.33
C PHE A 135 6.73 5.23 -5.65
N LYS A 136 5.42 5.40 -5.55
CA LYS A 136 4.58 5.84 -6.66
C LYS A 136 3.80 7.05 -6.19
N VAL A 137 3.79 8.09 -7.00
CA VAL A 137 3.02 9.30 -6.78
C VAL A 137 2.26 9.62 -8.05
N VAL A 138 1.06 10.18 -7.89
CA VAL A 138 0.27 10.66 -9.02
C VAL A 138 0.66 12.11 -9.29
N GLU A 139 0.76 12.51 -10.56
CA GLU A 139 1.09 13.89 -10.95
C GLU A 139 0.17 14.93 -10.29
N SER A 140 -1.12 14.61 -10.14
CA SER A 140 -2.12 15.46 -9.51
C SER A 140 -2.05 15.52 -7.97
N ALA A 141 -1.10 14.82 -7.35
CA ALA A 141 -0.92 14.83 -5.90
C ALA A 141 -0.41 16.20 -5.39
N GLY A 142 0.28 16.98 -6.24
CA GLY A 142 0.86 18.29 -5.93
C GLY A 142 2.10 18.25 -5.03
N GLU A 143 2.17 17.33 -4.07
CA GLU A 143 3.35 17.11 -3.22
C GLU A 143 3.56 15.62 -2.94
N PHE A 144 4.81 15.17 -3.06
CA PHE A 144 5.27 13.87 -2.60
C PHE A 144 5.96 14.00 -1.25
N VAL A 145 5.54 13.18 -0.27
CA VAL A 145 6.14 13.14 1.07
C VAL A 145 6.92 11.83 1.23
N ALA A 146 8.24 11.92 1.30
CA ALA A 146 9.12 10.79 1.58
C ALA A 146 9.42 10.70 3.07
N GLU A 147 9.00 9.61 3.72
CA GLU A 147 9.33 9.33 5.13
C GLU A 147 10.72 8.69 5.24
N VAL A 148 11.60 9.31 6.03
CA VAL A 148 12.90 8.78 6.44
C VAL A 148 12.77 8.29 7.89
N VAL A 149 13.13 7.03 8.11
CA VAL A 149 13.05 6.36 9.41
C VAL A 149 14.44 6.18 10.01
N ARG A 150 14.53 6.37 11.33
CA ARG A 150 15.69 6.10 12.18
C ARG A 150 15.39 4.84 13.00
N THR A 151 16.27 3.86 12.90
CA THR A 151 16.12 2.52 13.50
C THR A 151 17.35 2.15 14.32
N ARG A 152 17.32 1.04 15.08
CA ARG A 152 18.44 0.56 15.92
C ARG A 152 18.89 1.47 17.08
N GLY A 153 18.30 2.65 17.21
CA GLY A 153 18.57 3.58 18.30
C GLY A 153 18.12 4.99 17.91
N ALA A 154 18.00 5.87 18.90
CA ALA A 154 17.53 7.24 18.69
C ALA A 154 18.36 8.27 19.48
N ARG A 155 19.57 7.90 19.91
CA ARG A 155 20.40 8.73 20.79
C ARG A 155 21.11 9.86 20.07
N GLY A 156 21.05 11.06 20.64
CA GLY A 156 21.71 12.24 20.12
C GLY A 156 21.07 12.84 18.86
N GLU A 157 21.58 14.02 18.50
CA GLU A 157 21.12 14.78 17.34
C GLU A 157 21.92 14.39 16.09
N VAL A 158 21.22 14.09 15.00
CA VAL A 158 21.82 13.69 13.72
C VAL A 158 21.24 14.53 12.59
N SER A 159 22.12 15.07 11.76
CA SER A 159 21.76 15.81 10.54
C SER A 159 22.08 14.99 9.29
N ILE A 160 21.13 14.89 8.36
CA ILE A 160 21.28 14.10 7.14
C ILE A 160 21.00 15.00 5.93
N PRO A 161 22.04 15.35 5.14
CA PRO A 161 21.81 16.08 3.91
C PRO A 161 21.04 15.20 2.93
N TYR A 162 20.17 15.80 2.14
CA TYR A 162 19.46 15.11 1.08
C TYR A 162 19.39 15.97 -0.18
N LYS A 163 19.22 15.32 -1.33
CA LYS A 163 19.02 15.98 -2.62
C LYS A 163 18.16 15.11 -3.54
N THR A 164 17.44 15.77 -4.44
CA THR A 164 16.78 15.12 -5.57
C THR A 164 17.73 14.97 -6.75
N VAL A 165 17.64 13.86 -7.47
CA VAL A 165 18.45 13.56 -8.66
C VAL A 165 17.53 13.14 -9.79
N ASP A 166 17.70 13.79 -10.93
CA ASP A 166 16.92 13.53 -12.15
C ASP A 166 17.08 12.07 -12.62
N GLY A 167 15.97 11.50 -13.08
CA GLY A 167 15.96 10.25 -13.82
C GLY A 167 15.42 10.48 -15.22
N LEU A 168 14.28 9.85 -15.52
CA LEU A 168 13.45 10.22 -16.67
C LEU A 168 12.80 11.58 -16.41
N ALA A 169 12.16 11.72 -15.24
CA ALA A 169 11.60 12.98 -14.77
C ALA A 169 12.72 14.01 -14.52
N LYS A 170 12.47 15.26 -14.94
CA LYS A 170 13.38 16.41 -14.85
C LYS A 170 12.88 17.44 -13.86
N ALA A 171 13.82 17.96 -13.07
CA ALA A 171 13.52 19.06 -12.18
C ALA A 171 13.13 20.33 -12.96
N GLY A 172 12.03 20.96 -12.56
CA GLY A 172 11.44 22.14 -13.19
C GLY A 172 10.30 21.82 -14.15
N ASP A 173 10.30 20.62 -14.73
CA ASP A 173 9.25 20.14 -15.65
C ASP A 173 8.28 19.21 -14.88
N ASP A 174 8.78 18.12 -14.27
CA ASP A 174 7.97 17.12 -13.57
C ASP A 174 7.88 17.32 -12.04
N TYR A 175 8.93 17.88 -11.44
CA TYR A 175 9.04 18.07 -10.00
C TYR A 175 9.97 19.24 -9.67
N GLU A 176 9.85 19.83 -8.48
CA GLU A 176 10.78 20.89 -8.06
C GLU A 176 12.05 20.31 -7.42
N HIS A 177 13.22 20.78 -7.87
CA HIS A 177 14.50 20.36 -7.27
C HIS A 177 14.53 20.72 -5.77
N CYS A 178 14.74 19.71 -4.94
CA CYS A 178 14.79 19.87 -3.48
C CYS A 178 16.13 19.37 -2.95
N GLU A 179 16.84 20.24 -2.24
CA GLU A 179 18.02 19.88 -1.44
C GLU A 179 17.90 20.52 -0.06
N GLY A 180 18.48 19.87 0.94
CA GLY A 180 18.37 20.33 2.31
C GLY A 180 19.05 19.41 3.30
N THR A 181 18.73 19.58 4.58
CA THR A 181 19.24 18.74 5.65
C THR A 181 18.10 18.38 6.59
N LEU A 182 17.87 17.09 6.75
CA LEU A 182 16.96 16.55 7.76
C LEU A 182 17.66 16.61 9.12
N GLN A 183 17.00 17.20 10.11
CA GLN A 183 17.46 17.20 11.49
C GLN A 183 16.63 16.22 12.30
N PHE A 184 17.29 15.23 12.89
CA PHE A 184 16.72 14.32 13.87
C PHE A 184 17.17 14.75 15.26
N LEU A 185 16.22 15.18 16.07
CA LEU A 185 16.45 15.46 17.48
C LEU A 185 16.67 14.17 18.27
N ASN A 186 17.13 14.29 19.53
CA ASN A 186 17.20 13.16 20.44
C ASN A 186 15.83 12.47 20.56
N GLU A 187 15.81 11.13 20.54
CA GLU A 187 14.61 10.28 20.56
C GLU A 187 13.69 10.38 19.34
N GLN A 188 13.99 11.26 18.36
CA GLN A 188 13.20 11.35 17.14
C GLN A 188 13.51 10.18 16.21
N THR A 189 12.47 9.45 15.81
CA THR A 189 12.58 8.23 14.98
C THR A 189 12.18 8.42 13.53
N LYS A 190 11.58 9.56 13.17
CA LYS A 190 11.04 9.82 11.82
C LYS A 190 11.18 11.28 11.43
N ALA A 191 11.45 11.52 10.15
CA ALA A 191 11.39 12.83 9.51
C ALA A 191 10.85 12.72 8.09
N GLU A 192 10.32 13.81 7.56
CA GLU A 192 9.68 13.85 6.23
C GLU A 192 10.43 14.79 5.30
N ILE A 193 10.64 14.36 4.05
CA ILE A 193 11.07 15.21 2.94
C ILE A 193 9.86 15.49 2.08
N ARG A 194 9.58 16.77 1.82
CA ARG A 194 8.48 17.22 0.98
C ARG A 194 9.01 17.71 -0.35
N ILE A 195 8.47 17.16 -1.43
CA ILE A 195 8.89 17.47 -2.80
C ILE A 195 7.65 17.87 -3.60
N PRO A 196 7.55 19.13 -4.06
CA PRO A 196 6.49 19.54 -4.96
C PRO A 196 6.55 18.75 -6.27
N ILE A 197 5.40 18.20 -6.67
CA ILE A 197 5.23 17.52 -7.95
C ILE A 197 4.50 18.48 -8.88
N VAL A 198 5.05 18.69 -10.06
CA VAL A 198 4.46 19.55 -11.08
C VAL A 198 3.47 18.70 -11.86
N ASN A 199 2.27 19.24 -12.04
CA ASN A 199 1.25 18.65 -12.90
C ASN A 199 1.19 19.47 -14.18
N ASP A 200 1.60 18.87 -15.30
CA ASP A 200 1.38 19.45 -16.62
C ASP A 200 0.17 18.78 -17.29
N ASP A 201 -0.40 19.47 -18.29
CA ASP A 201 -1.55 18.94 -19.04
C ASP A 201 -1.11 18.03 -20.21
N GLU A 202 0.16 17.62 -20.27
CA GLU A 202 0.70 16.79 -21.33
C GLU A 202 0.56 15.30 -20.99
N TYR A 203 0.24 14.48 -22.00
CA TYR A 203 0.15 13.04 -21.79
C TYR A 203 1.54 12.42 -21.91
N GLU A 204 2.06 11.92 -20.80
CA GLU A 204 3.41 11.41 -20.67
C GLU A 204 3.45 9.92 -20.27
N LYS A 205 4.62 9.30 -20.36
CA LYS A 205 4.78 7.94 -19.82
C LYS A 205 5.11 8.05 -18.34
N ASN A 206 5.01 6.94 -17.61
CA ASN A 206 5.47 6.92 -16.23
C ASN A 206 6.97 7.30 -16.18
N GLU A 207 7.25 8.40 -15.50
CA GLU A 207 8.58 8.95 -15.34
C GLU A 207 9.10 8.68 -13.92
N ASP A 208 10.42 8.69 -13.73
CA ASP A 208 11.02 8.46 -12.42
C ASP A 208 12.16 9.42 -12.10
N PHE A 209 12.22 9.86 -10.85
CA PHE A 209 13.35 10.57 -10.26
C PHE A 209 13.81 9.88 -8.98
N PHE A 210 14.91 10.34 -8.40
CA PHE A 210 15.50 9.75 -7.19
C PHE A 210 15.66 10.78 -6.08
N ILE A 211 15.58 10.30 -4.84
CA ILE A 211 15.98 11.05 -3.65
C ILE A 211 17.17 10.33 -3.04
N GLU A 212 18.27 11.06 -2.83
CA GLU A 212 19.50 10.55 -2.24
C GLU A 212 19.74 11.23 -0.90
N LEU A 213 19.93 10.43 0.15
CA LEU A 213 20.44 10.82 1.45
C LEU A 213 21.97 10.76 1.40
N GLY A 214 22.62 11.77 1.96
CA GLY A 214 24.07 11.79 2.15
C GLY A 214 24.49 11.18 3.48
N GLU A 215 25.78 11.31 3.79
CA GLU A 215 26.37 10.82 5.03
C GLU A 215 25.76 11.52 6.26
N PRO A 216 25.31 10.77 7.28
CA PRO A 216 24.77 11.38 8.49
C PRO A 216 25.87 12.06 9.31
N VAL A 217 25.61 13.28 9.74
CA VAL A 217 26.47 14.08 10.61
C VAL A 217 25.96 13.99 12.04
N TRP A 218 26.77 13.41 12.92
CA TRP A 218 26.44 13.29 14.34
C TRP A 218 26.88 14.54 15.11
N HIS A 219 25.93 15.24 15.72
CA HIS A 219 26.20 16.40 16.57
C HIS A 219 26.34 15.94 18.03
N ARG A 220 27.51 15.39 18.37
CA ARG A 220 27.90 15.08 19.76
C ARG A 220 28.77 16.20 20.32
N ASP A 221 28.60 16.52 21.60
CA ASP A 221 29.55 17.37 22.32
C ASP A 221 30.88 16.60 22.45
N ILE A 222 31.88 17.03 21.69
CA ILE A 222 33.19 16.36 21.56
C ILE A 222 34.03 16.62 22.82
N ALA A 223 33.70 15.93 23.91
CA ALA A 223 34.72 15.48 24.85
C ALA A 223 35.18 14.11 24.34
N ALA A 224 36.17 14.11 23.43
CA ALA A 224 36.64 12.92 22.73
C ALA A 224 37.35 11.94 23.69
N THR A 225 36.61 11.00 24.24
CA THR A 225 37.09 9.62 24.39
C THR A 225 36.63 8.84 23.15
N ASP A 226 37.48 7.91 22.67
CA ASP A 226 37.19 6.99 21.56
C ASP A 226 36.10 5.94 21.91
N GLU A 227 35.36 6.16 22.99
CA GLU A 227 34.32 5.29 23.51
C GLU A 227 33.02 5.51 22.70
N GLY A 228 32.30 4.41 22.43
CA GLY A 228 31.02 4.43 21.70
C GLY A 228 31.10 4.80 20.22
N ILE A 229 32.28 4.75 19.58
CA ILE A 229 32.43 5.03 18.13
C ILE A 229 31.57 4.09 17.27
N GLU A 230 31.37 2.86 17.73
CA GLU A 230 30.59 1.85 17.02
C GLU A 230 29.10 2.24 16.92
N GLY A 231 28.59 3.01 17.89
CA GLY A 231 27.23 3.55 17.91
C GLY A 231 26.98 4.73 16.97
N ARG A 232 27.96 5.13 16.14
CA ARG A 232 27.83 6.22 15.17
C ARG A 232 26.63 6.03 14.23
N PRO A 233 26.05 7.12 13.70
CA PRO A 233 24.92 6.99 12.80
C PRO A 233 25.33 6.31 11.50
N VAL A 234 24.47 5.42 11.00
CA VAL A 234 24.72 4.64 9.79
C VAL A 234 23.62 4.89 8.75
N LEU A 235 24.01 4.97 7.48
CA LEU A 235 23.04 5.01 6.39
C LEU A 235 22.65 3.58 5.97
N SER A 236 21.35 3.31 5.96
CA SER A 236 20.77 2.04 5.51
C SER A 236 20.33 2.16 4.05
N LEU A 237 19.05 2.42 3.80
CA LEU A 237 18.53 2.72 2.47
C LEU A 237 18.67 4.21 2.16
N GLY A 238 19.84 4.58 1.62
CA GLY A 238 20.19 5.96 1.31
C GLY A 238 19.59 6.51 0.02
N ARG A 239 18.95 5.68 -0.83
CA ARG A 239 18.37 6.14 -2.10
C ARG A 239 17.01 5.49 -2.32
N CYS A 240 16.02 6.29 -2.72
CA CYS A 240 14.74 5.78 -3.20
C CYS A 240 14.42 6.32 -4.60
N LYS A 241 13.62 5.55 -5.34
CA LYS A 241 13.07 5.91 -6.65
C LYS A 241 11.61 6.33 -6.47
N VAL A 242 11.25 7.47 -7.00
CA VAL A 242 9.87 7.95 -7.03
C VAL A 242 9.39 7.88 -8.48
N VAL A 243 8.33 7.11 -8.71
CA VAL A 243 7.71 6.97 -10.04
C VAL A 243 6.47 7.85 -10.07
N ILE A 244 6.48 8.84 -10.95
CA ILE A 244 5.32 9.68 -11.25
C ILE A 244 4.44 8.90 -12.23
N THR A 245 3.15 8.81 -11.92
CA THR A 245 2.17 8.12 -12.77
C THR A 245 1.00 9.05 -13.08
N GLU A 246 0.53 9.00 -14.31
CA GLU A 246 -0.64 9.76 -14.73
C GLU A 246 -1.93 9.37 -14.00
N ASP A 247 -2.86 10.33 -13.98
CA ASP A 247 -4.19 10.10 -13.45
C ASP A 247 -4.97 9.07 -14.28
N LYS A 248 -5.33 7.95 -13.62
CA LYS A 248 -6.12 6.88 -14.25
C LYS A 248 -7.47 7.36 -14.76
N GLU A 249 -8.04 8.40 -14.14
CA GLU A 249 -9.32 8.97 -14.54
C GLU A 249 -9.20 9.74 -15.86
N PHE A 250 -8.13 10.52 -16.04
CA PHE A 250 -7.84 11.21 -17.28
C PHE A 250 -7.53 10.23 -18.41
N LYS A 251 -6.70 9.22 -18.14
CA LYS A 251 -6.41 8.15 -19.11
C LYS A 251 -7.66 7.43 -19.59
N ASN A 252 -8.56 7.06 -18.68
CA ASN A 252 -9.84 6.44 -19.05
C ASN A 252 -10.74 7.38 -19.86
N PHE A 253 -10.69 8.69 -19.59
CA PHE A 253 -11.44 9.68 -20.36
C PHE A 253 -10.88 9.82 -21.79
N VAL A 254 -9.56 9.92 -21.95
CA VAL A 254 -8.88 9.99 -23.25
C VAL A 254 -9.10 8.72 -24.06
N ASP A 255 -8.97 7.54 -23.42
CA ASP A 255 -9.21 6.25 -24.08
C ASP A 255 -10.66 6.12 -24.58
N ARG A 256 -11.64 6.61 -23.81
CA ARG A 256 -13.04 6.69 -24.25
C ARG A 256 -13.21 7.65 -25.42
N MET A 257 -12.55 8.81 -25.40
CA MET A 257 -12.62 9.79 -26.48
C MET A 257 -12.00 9.28 -27.79
N LEU A 258 -10.82 8.64 -27.73
CA LEU A 258 -10.16 8.01 -28.87
C LEU A 258 -10.98 6.86 -29.44
N THR A 259 -11.56 6.03 -28.58
CA THR A 259 -12.45 4.94 -29.01
C THR A 259 -13.68 5.50 -29.70
N ASN A 260 -14.31 6.53 -29.14
CA ASN A 260 -15.49 7.18 -29.72
C ASN A 260 -15.18 7.92 -31.04
N ALA A 261 -13.98 8.51 -31.17
CA ALA A 261 -13.55 9.14 -32.41
C ALA A 261 -13.30 8.11 -33.52
N ASN A 262 -12.63 6.99 -33.20
CA ASN A 262 -12.40 5.92 -34.16
C ASN A 262 -13.68 5.20 -34.58
N THR A 263 -14.64 5.00 -33.66
CA THR A 263 -15.96 4.46 -34.02
C THR A 263 -16.78 5.45 -34.85
N SER A 264 -16.70 6.76 -34.57
CA SER A 264 -17.38 7.78 -35.38
C SER A 264 -16.82 7.90 -36.81
N ILE A 265 -15.54 7.64 -37.04
CA ILE A 265 -14.92 7.65 -38.38
C ILE A 265 -15.32 6.39 -39.18
N MET A 266 -15.67 5.29 -38.51
CA MET A 266 -16.03 4.02 -39.14
C MET A 266 -17.54 3.85 -39.41
N VAL A 267 -18.38 4.85 -39.09
CA VAL A 267 -19.85 4.79 -39.30
C VAL A 267 -20.29 5.42 -40.63
N GLY A 268 -19.36 5.95 -41.43
CA GLY A 268 -19.63 6.27 -42.83
C GLY A 268 -19.55 5.01 -43.70
N THR A 269 -20.66 4.52 -44.26
CA THR A 269 -20.62 3.43 -45.25
C THR A 269 -19.88 3.93 -46.50
N SER A 270 -18.60 3.61 -46.62
CA SER A 270 -17.69 4.23 -47.60
C SER A 270 -17.75 3.60 -49.00
N SER A 271 -18.65 2.63 -49.25
CA SER A 271 -18.77 2.02 -50.59
C SER A 271 -20.19 1.58 -50.96
N TRP A 272 -20.53 1.77 -52.25
CA TRP A 272 -21.78 1.25 -52.86
C TRP A 272 -21.93 -0.25 -52.58
N LYS A 273 -20.83 -1.02 -52.73
CA LYS A 273 -20.83 -2.47 -52.51
C LYS A 273 -21.27 -2.82 -51.08
N GLN A 274 -20.88 -2.02 -50.10
CA GLN A 274 -21.26 -2.23 -48.70
C GLN A 274 -22.75 -1.94 -48.48
N GLN A 275 -23.31 -0.88 -49.06
CA GLN A 275 -24.74 -0.57 -48.95
C GLN A 275 -25.62 -1.66 -49.58
N PHE A 276 -25.21 -2.22 -50.72
CA PHE A 276 -25.90 -3.36 -51.33
C PHE A 276 -25.76 -4.64 -50.50
N ASN A 277 -24.60 -4.86 -49.90
CA ASN A 277 -24.39 -6.02 -49.03
C ASN A 277 -25.25 -5.92 -47.77
N GLU A 278 -25.27 -4.76 -47.10
CA GLU A 278 -26.11 -4.47 -45.94
C GLU A 278 -27.62 -4.60 -46.26
N ALA A 279 -28.04 -4.16 -47.45
CA ALA A 279 -29.42 -4.31 -47.90
C ALA A 279 -29.84 -5.78 -48.12
N LEU A 280 -28.89 -6.65 -48.50
CA LEU A 280 -29.12 -8.08 -48.78
C LEU A 280 -28.88 -8.98 -47.56
N THR A 281 -28.12 -8.51 -46.58
CA THR A 281 -27.85 -9.26 -45.35
C THR A 281 -29.02 -9.18 -44.37
N LEU A 282 -29.34 -10.32 -43.76
CA LEU A 282 -30.22 -10.40 -42.60
C LEU A 282 -29.35 -10.22 -41.36
N GLU A 283 -29.71 -9.28 -40.48
CA GLU A 283 -29.08 -9.18 -39.17
C GLU A 283 -29.48 -10.39 -38.33
N GLU A 284 -28.50 -11.08 -37.75
CA GLU A 284 -28.72 -12.17 -36.82
C GLU A 284 -28.84 -11.60 -35.41
N ASP A 285 -29.83 -12.04 -34.63
CA ASP A 285 -29.91 -11.72 -33.20
C ASP A 285 -28.69 -12.30 -32.45
N GLU A 286 -28.45 -11.86 -31.21
CA GLU A 286 -27.28 -12.24 -30.37
C GLU A 286 -27.04 -13.77 -30.24
N ASN A 287 -28.04 -14.60 -30.57
CA ASN A 287 -27.97 -16.07 -30.51
C ASN A 287 -27.80 -16.76 -31.88
N GLY A 288 -27.58 -16.02 -32.98
CA GLY A 288 -27.35 -16.57 -34.33
C GLY A 288 -28.58 -17.26 -34.95
N MET A 289 -29.79 -17.00 -34.44
CA MET A 289 -31.04 -17.57 -34.98
C MET A 289 -31.89 -16.47 -35.59
N ILE A 290 -32.19 -16.60 -36.90
CA ILE A 290 -33.07 -15.68 -37.62
C ILE A 290 -34.53 -16.11 -37.43
N THR A 291 -35.37 -15.25 -36.86
CA THR A 291 -36.79 -15.56 -36.66
C THR A 291 -37.52 -15.58 -38.01
N LYS A 292 -38.45 -16.54 -38.20
CA LYS A 292 -39.26 -16.61 -39.45
C LYS A 292 -39.99 -15.30 -39.78
N ARG A 293 -40.31 -14.49 -38.77
CA ARG A 293 -40.94 -13.17 -38.89
C ARG A 293 -39.98 -12.12 -39.44
N GLU A 294 -38.74 -12.03 -38.95
CA GLU A 294 -37.72 -11.12 -39.50
C GLU A 294 -37.40 -11.48 -40.95
N LYS A 295 -37.23 -12.77 -41.26
CA LYS A 295 -36.98 -13.21 -42.62
C LYS A 295 -38.13 -12.80 -43.57
N PHE A 296 -39.37 -12.94 -43.13
CA PHE A 296 -40.54 -12.51 -43.90
C PHE A 296 -40.60 -10.99 -44.07
N MET A 297 -40.37 -10.23 -43.01
CA MET A 297 -40.32 -8.75 -43.05
C MET A 297 -39.18 -8.23 -43.92
N HIS A 298 -38.03 -8.90 -43.91
CA HIS A 298 -36.92 -8.57 -44.78
C HIS A 298 -37.28 -8.77 -46.25
N TYR A 299 -37.88 -9.91 -46.64
CA TYR A 299 -38.29 -10.10 -48.03
C TYR A 299 -39.34 -9.08 -48.51
N ILE A 300 -40.26 -8.65 -47.63
CA ILE A 300 -41.23 -7.60 -47.96
C ILE A 300 -40.55 -6.22 -48.12
N SER A 301 -39.54 -5.91 -47.31
CA SER A 301 -38.84 -4.63 -47.35
C SER A 301 -37.65 -4.59 -48.32
N LEU A 302 -37.17 -5.73 -48.82
CA LEU A 302 -36.01 -5.86 -49.70
C LEU A 302 -36.12 -5.03 -51.00
N PRO A 303 -37.29 -4.96 -51.69
CA PRO A 303 -37.43 -4.08 -52.85
C PRO A 303 -37.18 -2.60 -52.50
N TRP A 304 -37.64 -2.16 -51.33
CA TRP A 304 -37.43 -0.80 -50.84
C TRP A 304 -35.98 -0.56 -50.38
N LYS A 305 -35.39 -1.53 -49.67
CA LYS A 305 -33.98 -1.46 -49.26
C LYS A 305 -33.02 -1.36 -50.44
N LEU A 306 -33.23 -2.15 -51.50
CA LEU A 306 -32.43 -2.08 -52.72
C LEU A 306 -32.62 -0.76 -53.48
N LEU A 307 -33.85 -0.20 -53.45
CA LEU A 307 -34.12 1.10 -54.06
C LEU A 307 -33.37 2.23 -53.33
N PHE A 308 -33.28 2.17 -52.00
CA PHE A 308 -32.49 3.13 -51.21
C PHE A 308 -30.98 2.90 -51.32
N ALA A 309 -30.51 1.66 -51.50
CA ALA A 309 -29.10 1.35 -51.74
C ALA A 309 -28.57 1.85 -53.11
N LEU A 310 -29.46 2.30 -54.02
CA LEU A 310 -29.08 2.94 -55.27
C LEU A 310 -28.60 4.39 -55.06
N ILE A 311 -28.88 4.99 -53.90
CA ILE A 311 -28.44 6.34 -53.56
C ILE A 311 -26.93 6.28 -53.27
N PRO A 312 -26.10 7.12 -53.93
CA PRO A 312 -24.67 7.07 -53.72
C PRO A 312 -24.28 7.37 -52.26
N PRO A 313 -23.22 6.74 -51.72
CA PRO A 313 -22.64 7.04 -50.43
C PRO A 313 -22.32 8.52 -50.27
N THR A 314 -22.44 8.98 -49.03
CA THR A 314 -22.23 10.36 -48.63
C THR A 314 -20.79 10.84 -48.82
N ASP A 315 -19.84 9.93 -49.04
CA ASP A 315 -18.43 10.27 -49.33
C ASP A 315 -18.21 10.85 -50.73
N TYR A 316 -19.11 10.60 -51.69
CA TYR A 316 -18.94 11.14 -53.04
C TYR A 316 -19.31 12.63 -53.07
N TYR A 317 -18.35 13.47 -53.47
CA TYR A 317 -18.51 14.94 -53.62
C TYR A 317 -19.08 15.63 -52.36
N ASN A 318 -18.53 15.31 -51.18
CA ASN A 318 -18.95 15.90 -49.89
C ASN A 318 -20.48 15.81 -49.66
N GLY A 319 -21.09 14.70 -50.05
CA GLY A 319 -22.51 14.43 -49.84
C GLY A 319 -23.48 15.11 -50.81
N TRP A 320 -23.03 16.03 -51.67
CA TRP A 320 -23.89 16.72 -52.63
C TRP A 320 -24.51 15.76 -53.65
N LEU A 321 -23.75 14.76 -54.09
CA LEU A 321 -24.25 13.75 -55.03
C LEU A 321 -25.38 12.92 -54.41
N CYS A 322 -25.21 12.51 -53.15
CA CYS A 322 -26.23 11.80 -52.38
C CYS A 322 -27.51 12.64 -52.25
N PHE A 323 -27.37 13.91 -51.87
CA PHE A 323 -28.51 14.81 -51.67
C PHE A 323 -29.36 15.00 -52.95
N VAL A 324 -28.71 15.27 -54.08
CA VAL A 324 -29.43 15.51 -55.35
C VAL A 324 -30.11 14.23 -55.84
N VAL A 325 -29.40 13.08 -55.79
CA VAL A 325 -29.97 11.79 -56.23
C VAL A 325 -31.12 11.36 -55.32
N ALA A 326 -31.03 11.59 -54.01
CA ALA A 326 -32.10 11.30 -53.07
C ALA A 326 -33.37 12.11 -53.36
N ILE A 327 -33.25 13.42 -53.62
CA ILE A 327 -34.41 14.27 -53.96
C ILE A 327 -35.08 13.80 -55.25
N VAL A 328 -34.30 13.47 -56.29
CA VAL A 328 -34.84 12.97 -57.56
C VAL A 328 -35.55 11.64 -57.36
N MET A 329 -34.98 10.72 -56.58
CA MET A 329 -35.57 9.42 -56.30
C MET A 329 -36.87 9.53 -55.50
N ILE A 330 -36.93 10.41 -54.49
CA ILE A 330 -38.17 10.68 -53.74
C ILE A 330 -39.24 11.27 -54.68
N GLY A 331 -38.86 12.20 -55.56
CA GLY A 331 -39.78 12.76 -56.57
C GLY A 331 -40.35 11.69 -57.51
N LEU A 332 -39.51 10.80 -58.03
CA LEU A 332 -39.96 9.67 -58.86
C LEU A 332 -40.85 8.68 -58.09
N LEU A 333 -40.47 8.34 -56.86
CA LEU A 333 -41.24 7.43 -56.03
C LEU A 333 -42.64 7.97 -55.75
N THR A 334 -42.73 9.24 -55.37
CA THR A 334 -44.02 9.91 -55.10
C THR A 334 -44.89 10.01 -56.35
N ALA A 335 -44.30 10.21 -57.54
CA ALA A 335 -45.03 10.16 -58.81
C ALA A 335 -45.61 8.77 -59.11
N VAL A 336 -44.80 7.71 -58.95
CA VAL A 336 -45.24 6.32 -59.18
C VAL A 336 -46.34 5.91 -58.20
N ILE A 337 -46.21 6.27 -56.92
CA ILE A 337 -47.24 6.01 -55.91
C ILE A 337 -48.52 6.80 -56.23
N GLY A 338 -48.39 8.04 -56.72
CA GLY A 338 -49.51 8.86 -57.19
C GLY A 338 -50.27 8.20 -58.34
N ASP A 339 -49.57 7.68 -59.34
CA ASP A 339 -50.16 6.99 -60.48
C ASP A 339 -50.86 5.68 -60.07
N LEU A 340 -50.24 4.90 -59.18
CA LEU A 340 -50.85 3.69 -58.61
C LEU A 340 -52.12 4.01 -57.80
N ALA A 341 -52.10 5.08 -57.01
CA ALA A 341 -53.24 5.52 -56.22
C ALA A 341 -54.40 6.03 -57.09
N SER A 342 -54.10 6.64 -58.24
CA SER A 342 -55.12 7.03 -59.23
C SER A 342 -55.74 5.80 -59.91
N HIS A 343 -54.93 4.83 -60.33
CA HIS A 343 -55.43 3.57 -60.88
C HIS A 343 -56.31 2.80 -59.89
N PHE A 344 -55.92 2.75 -58.62
CA PHE A 344 -56.72 2.14 -57.55
C PHE A 344 -57.99 2.96 -57.23
N GLY A 345 -57.93 4.29 -57.28
CA GLY A 345 -59.10 5.16 -57.12
C GLY A 345 -60.15 4.93 -58.19
N CYS A 346 -59.73 4.76 -59.45
CA CYS A 346 -60.59 4.43 -60.58
C CYS A 346 -61.29 3.07 -60.43
N THR A 347 -60.65 2.05 -59.82
CA THR A 347 -61.27 0.72 -59.65
C THR A 347 -62.22 0.65 -58.46
N VAL A 348 -62.03 1.49 -57.43
CA VAL A 348 -62.85 1.53 -56.21
C VAL A 348 -63.93 2.63 -56.26
N GLY A 349 -63.89 3.52 -57.26
CA GLY A 349 -64.88 4.58 -57.47
C GLY A 349 -64.71 5.78 -56.54
N MET A 350 -63.50 6.01 -56.02
CA MET A 350 -63.19 7.14 -55.14
C MET A 350 -62.56 8.30 -55.92
N LYS A 351 -62.76 9.53 -55.46
CA LYS A 351 -62.12 10.71 -56.07
C LYS A 351 -60.60 10.65 -55.92
N ASP A 352 -59.88 10.90 -57.01
CA ASP A 352 -58.41 10.82 -57.11
C ASP A 352 -57.65 11.58 -56.01
N THR A 353 -58.19 12.72 -55.57
CA THR A 353 -57.58 13.55 -54.52
C THR A 353 -57.56 12.85 -53.15
N VAL A 354 -58.54 11.99 -52.85
CA VAL A 354 -58.67 11.34 -51.55
C VAL A 354 -57.82 10.06 -51.48
N THR A 355 -57.68 9.34 -52.60
CA THR A 355 -56.90 8.10 -52.65
C THR A 355 -55.40 8.35 -52.59
N ALA A 356 -54.89 9.36 -53.31
CA ALA A 356 -53.47 9.71 -53.28
C ALA A 356 -53.00 10.13 -51.88
N ILE A 357 -53.76 10.99 -51.19
CA ILE A 357 -53.39 11.48 -49.84
C ILE A 357 -53.49 10.35 -48.80
N SER A 358 -54.52 9.50 -48.88
CA SER A 358 -54.71 8.42 -47.90
C SER A 358 -53.64 7.33 -48.02
N LEU A 359 -53.21 7.00 -49.24
CA LEU A 359 -52.24 5.94 -49.51
C LEU A 359 -50.81 6.39 -49.21
N VAL A 360 -50.49 7.65 -49.48
CA VAL A 360 -49.22 8.28 -49.06
C VAL A 360 -49.15 8.42 -47.54
N ALA A 361 -50.23 8.87 -46.88
CA ALA A 361 -50.26 9.02 -45.42
C ALA A 361 -50.06 7.69 -44.68
N MET A 362 -50.64 6.59 -45.21
CA MET A 362 -50.48 5.25 -44.65
C MET A 362 -49.05 4.71 -44.80
N GLY A 363 -48.32 5.15 -45.84
CA GLY A 363 -46.92 4.81 -46.06
C GLY A 363 -45.92 5.62 -45.21
N THR A 364 -46.31 6.81 -44.75
CA THR A 364 -45.48 7.64 -43.85
C THR A 364 -45.73 7.39 -42.37
N SER A 365 -46.80 6.68 -42.00
CA SER A 365 -47.13 6.33 -40.62
C SER A 365 -46.58 4.95 -40.24
N VAL A 366 -45.27 4.84 -40.12
CA VAL A 366 -44.60 3.79 -39.34
C VAL A 366 -43.57 4.46 -38.45
#